data_AF-A0AAV5H0R3-F1
#
_entry.id   AF-A0AAV5H0R3-F1
#
_cell.length_a   1.000
_cell.length_b   1.000
_cell.length_c   1.000
_cell.angle_alpha   90.00
_cell.angle_beta   90.00
_cell.angle_gamma   90.00
#
_symmetry.space_group_name_H-M   'P 1'
#
loop_
_entity.id
_entity.type
_entity.pdbx_description
1 polymer ?
#
loop_
_entity_poly.entity_id
_entity_poly.type
_entity_poly.pdbx_seq_one_letter_code
_entity_poly.pdbx_strand_id
1 'polypeptide(L)'
;MALMKCPACRKEIGDKAKVCINCGCPMDEVATSGIVRIKMPNNIVEGVVGLFSSRKALVYDTSGKALWEGKHGENASFTVDGATNIIINLGGWANNVEGTVEPRKKYSLVQDMGIHMLATFRITEVDVIDAD
;
A
#
# COMPACT_ATOMS: atom_id res chain seq x y z
N MET A 1 -9.50 21.12 -24.08
CA MET A 1 -10.46 20.98 -22.97
C MET A 1 -10.40 19.54 -22.51
N ALA A 2 -9.91 19.26 -21.31
CA ALA A 2 -9.96 17.91 -20.76
C ALA A 2 -11.34 17.73 -20.10
N LEU A 3 -12.11 16.77 -20.62
CA LEU A 3 -13.38 16.33 -20.06
C LEU A 3 -13.14 14.96 -19.44
N MET A 4 -13.40 14.82 -18.15
CA MET A 4 -13.38 13.53 -17.46
C MET A 4 -14.80 12.95 -17.40
N LYS A 5 -14.91 11.64 -17.26
CA LYS A 5 -16.21 11.00 -17.01
C LYS A 5 -16.45 10.90 -15.51
N CYS A 6 -17.66 11.26 -15.08
CA CYS A 6 -18.04 11.09 -13.70
C CYS A 6 -18.10 9.59 -13.34
N PRO A 7 -17.47 9.14 -12.24
CA PRO A 7 -17.47 7.73 -11.84
C PRO A 7 -18.86 7.23 -11.43
N ALA A 8 -19.72 8.12 -10.91
CA ALA A 8 -21.07 7.77 -10.48
C ALA A 8 -22.08 7.75 -11.64
N CYS A 9 -22.14 8.83 -12.44
CA CYS A 9 -23.16 8.97 -13.49
C CYS A 9 -22.66 8.75 -14.92
N ARG A 10 -21.36 8.53 -15.12
CA ARG A 10 -20.68 8.33 -16.42
C ARG A 10 -20.84 9.46 -17.44
N LYS A 11 -21.40 10.61 -17.04
CA LYS A 11 -21.50 11.81 -17.87
C LYS A 11 -20.19 12.59 -17.90
N GLU A 12 -20.01 13.37 -18.96
CA GLU A 12 -18.84 14.21 -19.15
C GLU A 12 -18.89 15.44 -18.24
N ILE A 13 -17.74 15.77 -17.67
CA ILE A 13 -17.57 16.84 -16.70
C ILE A 13 -16.18 17.46 -16.90
N GLY A 14 -16.06 18.76 -16.66
CA GLY A 14 -14.78 19.45 -16.68
C GLY A 14 -13.82 18.91 -15.62
N ASP A 15 -12.58 18.69 -16.01
CA ASP A 15 -11.47 18.17 -15.17
C ASP A 15 -11.26 18.95 -13.84
N LYS A 16 -11.68 20.22 -13.78
CA LYS A 16 -11.56 21.08 -12.59
C LYS A 16 -12.80 21.14 -11.70
N ALA A 17 -13.86 20.41 -12.02
CA ALA A 17 -15.12 20.50 -11.30
C ALA A 17 -15.07 19.69 -9.99
N LYS A 18 -15.16 20.38 -8.85
CA LYS A 18 -15.19 19.77 -7.51
C LYS A 18 -16.41 18.88 -7.27
N VAL A 19 -17.51 19.15 -7.96
CA VAL A 19 -18.77 18.41 -7.84
C VAL A 19 -19.35 18.19 -9.23
N CYS A 20 -19.89 17.00 -9.47
CA CYS A 20 -20.60 16.71 -10.69
C CYS A 20 -21.89 17.54 -10.80
N ILE A 21 -21.97 18.39 -11.83
CA ILE A 21 -23.18 19.19 -12.12
C ILE A 21 -24.43 18.33 -12.40
N ASN A 22 -24.24 17.07 -12.80
CA ASN A 22 -25.33 16.19 -13.21
C ASN A 22 -25.91 15.34 -12.07
N CYS A 23 -25.09 14.93 -11.10
CA CYS A 23 -25.54 14.03 -10.03
C CYS A 23 -25.18 14.52 -8.62
N GLY A 24 -24.45 15.64 -8.49
CA GLY A 24 -24.02 16.14 -7.19
C GLY A 24 -22.88 15.35 -6.55
N CYS A 25 -22.28 14.38 -7.24
CA CYS A 25 -21.18 13.58 -6.68
C CYS A 25 -19.93 14.46 -6.49
N PRO A 26 -19.36 14.53 -5.26
CA PRO A 26 -18.12 15.24 -5.02
C PRO A 26 -16.96 14.52 -5.72
N MET A 27 -16.28 15.22 -6.63
CA MET A 27 -15.11 14.70 -7.34
C MET A 27 -13.84 14.77 -6.51
N ASP A 28 -13.79 15.66 -5.52
CA ASP A 28 -12.68 15.75 -4.58
C ASP A 28 -12.50 14.43 -3.79
N GLU A 29 -13.60 13.75 -3.43
CA GLU A 29 -13.55 12.48 -2.68
C GLU A 29 -13.06 11.29 -3.53
N VAL A 30 -13.30 11.31 -4.84
CA VAL A 30 -12.84 10.24 -5.74
C VAL A 30 -11.35 10.44 -6.13
N ALA A 31 -10.80 11.62 -5.91
CA ALA A 31 -9.37 11.86 -6.08
C ALA A 31 -8.53 11.33 -4.90
N THR A 32 -9.14 11.20 -3.71
CA THR A 32 -8.44 10.75 -2.49
C THR A 32 -8.40 9.24 -2.35
N SER A 33 -9.29 8.48 -3.00
CA SER A 33 -9.16 7.02 -3.01
C SER A 33 -8.14 6.54 -4.04
N GLY A 34 -7.23 5.68 -3.58
CA GLY A 34 -6.12 5.21 -4.40
C GLY A 34 -5.63 3.84 -3.99
N ILE A 35 -5.19 3.08 -4.97
CA ILE A 35 -4.57 1.78 -4.74
C ILE A 35 -3.14 2.03 -4.25
N VAL A 36 -2.87 1.62 -3.02
CA VAL A 36 -1.51 1.54 -2.48
C VAL A 36 -0.92 0.21 -2.92
N ARG A 37 0.33 0.24 -3.36
CA ARG A 37 1.07 -0.99 -3.66
C ARG A 37 2.31 -1.05 -2.78
N ILE A 38 2.50 -2.15 -2.07
CA ILE A 38 3.66 -2.35 -1.19
C ILE A 38 4.39 -3.61 -1.63
N LYS A 39 5.66 -3.47 -2.02
CA LYS A 39 6.52 -4.62 -2.32
C LYS A 39 6.92 -5.29 -1.00
N MET A 40 6.45 -6.51 -0.78
CA MET A 40 6.89 -7.30 0.36
C MET A 40 8.34 -7.77 0.14
N PRO A 41 9.16 -7.86 1.21
CA PRO A 41 10.53 -8.33 1.06
C PRO A 41 10.51 -9.78 0.58
N ASN A 42 11.35 -10.06 -0.42
CA ASN A 42 11.60 -11.40 -0.90
C ASN A 42 12.48 -12.17 0.10
N ASN A 43 12.37 -13.50 0.03
CA ASN A 43 13.03 -14.49 0.90
C ASN A 43 14.58 -14.56 0.75
N ILE A 44 15.22 -13.51 0.24
CA ILE A 44 16.67 -13.43 0.02
C ILE A 44 17.25 -12.46 1.05
N VAL A 45 17.12 -12.84 2.32
CA VAL A 45 18.00 -12.30 3.35
C VAL A 45 19.29 -13.11 3.25
N GLU A 46 20.42 -12.46 2.97
CA GLU A 46 21.73 -13.12 2.87
C GLU A 46 21.94 -14.07 4.06
N GLY A 47 21.94 -15.39 3.79
CA GLY A 47 22.28 -16.42 4.77
C GLY A 47 21.16 -17.38 5.20
N VAL A 48 19.88 -17.14 4.87
CA VAL A 48 18.78 -18.09 5.22
C VAL A 48 17.81 -18.30 4.07
N VAL A 49 18.33 -18.77 2.94
CA VAL A 49 17.52 -19.20 1.79
C VAL A 49 16.67 -20.42 2.17
N GLY A 50 15.36 -20.22 2.36
CA GLY A 50 14.38 -21.30 2.26
C GLY A 50 13.41 -21.54 3.42
N LEU A 51 13.57 -20.90 4.60
CA LEU A 51 12.71 -21.23 5.76
C LEU A 51 11.44 -20.37 5.93
N PHE A 52 11.33 -19.22 5.23
CA PHE A 52 10.30 -18.22 5.54
C PHE A 52 9.29 -17.94 4.40
N SER A 53 9.49 -18.53 3.21
CA SER A 53 8.59 -18.37 2.04
C SER A 53 7.12 -18.74 2.27
N SER A 54 6.81 -19.53 3.30
CA SER A 54 5.44 -19.96 3.61
C SER A 54 4.78 -19.15 4.72
N ARG A 55 5.49 -18.19 5.33
CA ARG A 55 4.91 -17.38 6.41
C ARG A 55 3.96 -16.33 5.81
N LYS A 56 2.85 -16.13 6.51
CA LYS A 56 1.84 -15.15 6.12
C LYS A 56 2.33 -13.76 6.51
N ALA A 57 2.22 -12.84 5.58
CA ALA A 57 2.35 -11.42 5.81
C ALA A 57 0.95 -10.79 5.89
N LEU A 58 0.73 -10.00 6.94
CA LEU A 58 -0.54 -9.38 7.25
C LEU A 58 -0.34 -7.88 7.32
N VAL A 59 -1.12 -7.13 6.56
CA VAL A 59 -1.20 -5.67 6.65
C VAL A 59 -2.53 -5.35 7.30
N TYR A 60 -2.50 -4.64 8.42
CA TYR A 60 -3.69 -4.15 9.10
C TYR A 60 -3.55 -2.67 9.39
N ASP A 61 -4.68 -1.99 9.50
CA ASP A 61 -4.75 -0.62 9.97
C ASP A 61 -4.47 -0.57 11.48
N THR A 62 -4.07 0.60 11.99
CA THR A 62 -4.09 0.94 13.43
C THR A 62 -5.40 0.61 14.13
N SER A 63 -6.51 0.59 13.39
CA SER A 63 -7.83 0.18 13.89
C SER A 63 -8.02 -1.36 14.00
N GLY A 64 -7.02 -2.16 13.63
CA GLY A 64 -7.06 -3.64 13.65
C GLY A 64 -7.77 -4.27 12.45
N LYS A 65 -8.17 -3.48 11.45
CA LYS A 65 -8.77 -3.99 10.21
C LYS A 65 -7.70 -4.54 9.28
N ALA A 66 -7.77 -5.81 8.91
CA ALA A 66 -6.89 -6.39 7.90
C ALA A 66 -7.18 -5.76 6.52
N LEU A 67 -6.18 -5.08 5.97
CA LEU A 67 -6.22 -4.46 4.64
C LEU A 67 -5.72 -5.44 3.57
N TRP A 68 -4.76 -6.29 3.93
CA TRP A 68 -4.21 -7.29 3.03
C TRP A 68 -3.63 -8.49 3.80
N GLU A 69 -3.80 -9.69 3.24
CA GLU A 69 -3.18 -10.93 3.70
C GLU A 69 -2.57 -11.63 2.49
N GLY A 70 -1.30 -12.04 2.59
CA GLY A 70 -0.63 -12.78 1.55
C GLY A 70 0.69 -13.37 2.02
N LYS A 71 1.58 -13.67 1.08
CA LYS A 71 2.88 -14.29 1.36
C LYS A 71 4.02 -13.29 1.15
N HIS A 72 5.17 -13.59 1.76
CA HIS A 72 6.41 -12.86 1.47
C HIS A 72 6.78 -13.01 -0.01
N GLY A 73 7.19 -11.90 -0.62
CA GLY A 73 7.48 -11.79 -2.05
C GLY A 73 6.30 -11.41 -2.95
N GLU A 74 5.07 -11.38 -2.42
CA GLU A 74 3.93 -10.85 -3.16
C GLU A 74 3.83 -9.32 -3.04
N ASN A 75 3.24 -8.68 -4.04
CA ASN A 75 2.93 -7.26 -3.99
C ASN A 75 1.59 -7.07 -3.28
N ALA A 76 1.63 -6.51 -2.07
CA ALA A 76 0.42 -6.13 -1.37
C ALA A 76 -0.25 -4.97 -2.11
N SER A 77 -1.53 -5.11 -2.41
CA SER A 77 -2.31 -4.04 -3.03
C SER A 77 -3.68 -3.93 -2.36
N PHE A 78 -3.99 -2.72 -1.90
CA PHE A 78 -5.25 -2.41 -1.23
C PHE A 78 -5.61 -0.94 -1.49
N THR A 79 -6.90 -0.64 -1.43
CA THR A 79 -7.41 0.72 -1.65
C THR A 79 -7.53 1.45 -0.31
N VAL A 80 -7.02 2.67 -0.25
CA VAL A 80 -7.20 3.59 0.88
C VAL A 80 -7.85 4.88 0.39
N ASP A 81 -8.67 5.49 1.24
CA ASP A 81 -9.40 6.73 0.94
C ASP A 81 -8.64 8.00 1.37
N GLY A 82 -7.48 7.85 2.02
CA GLY A 82 -6.65 8.95 2.52
C GLY A 82 -5.34 8.45 3.13
N ALA A 83 -4.60 9.33 3.80
CA ALA A 83 -3.40 8.94 4.53
C ALA A 83 -3.79 7.98 5.68
N THR A 84 -3.39 6.71 5.56
CA THR A 84 -3.75 5.65 6.50
C THR A 84 -2.50 5.10 7.15
N ASN A 85 -2.53 5.01 8.48
CA ASN A 85 -1.48 4.35 9.23
C ASN A 85 -1.69 2.84 9.20
N ILE A 86 -0.70 2.13 8.69
CA ILE A 86 -0.72 0.68 8.56
C ILE A 86 0.37 0.06 9.42
N ILE A 87 0.12 -1.17 9.82
CA ILE A 87 1.04 -2.02 10.54
C ILE A 87 1.17 -3.31 9.74
N ILE A 88 2.41 -3.66 9.41
CA ILE A 88 2.76 -4.83 8.60
C ILE A 88 3.41 -5.84 9.54
N ASN A 89 2.72 -6.96 9.74
CA ASN A 89 3.24 -8.09 10.49
C ASN A 89 3.78 -9.14 9.52
N LEU A 90 5.06 -9.43 9.66
CA LEU A 90 5.81 -10.35 8.82
C LEU A 90 5.82 -11.79 9.37
N GLY A 91 4.93 -12.16 10.30
CA GLY A 91 4.85 -13.53 10.81
C GLY A 91 5.91 -13.88 11.86
N GLY A 92 6.29 -12.91 12.70
CA GLY A 92 7.06 -13.09 13.94
C GLY A 92 8.56 -13.38 13.80
N TRP A 93 9.13 -13.39 12.60
CA TRP A 93 10.60 -13.45 12.40
C TRP A 93 11.24 -12.07 12.26
N ALA A 94 10.44 -11.06 11.90
CA ALA A 94 10.82 -9.67 11.80
C ALA A 94 9.93 -8.84 12.73
N ASN A 95 10.43 -7.67 13.10
CA ASN A 95 9.65 -6.70 13.84
C ASN A 95 8.47 -6.20 13.01
N ASN A 96 7.36 -5.85 13.66
CA ASN A 96 6.24 -5.21 13.00
C ASN A 96 6.71 -3.87 12.41
N VAL A 97 6.31 -3.62 11.17
CA VAL A 97 6.64 -2.37 10.48
C VAL A 97 5.43 -1.46 10.54
N GLU A 98 5.60 -0.30 11.15
CA GLU A 98 4.57 0.73 11.18
C GLU A 98 4.89 1.80 10.13
N GLY A 99 3.86 2.32 9.48
CA GLY A 99 4.06 3.33 8.45
C GLY A 99 2.77 3.98 8.00
N THR A 100 2.88 5.22 7.53
CA THR A 100 1.77 5.93 6.88
C THR A 100 1.83 5.70 5.39
N VAL A 101 0.74 5.22 4.81
CA VAL A 101 0.59 5.09 3.36
C VAL A 101 -0.45 6.07 2.84
N GLU A 102 -0.16 6.64 1.68
CA GLU A 102 -1.05 7.55 0.99
C GLU A 102 -1.61 6.90 -0.29
N PRO A 103 -2.83 7.26 -0.68
CA PRO A 103 -3.48 6.75 -1.88
C PRO A 103 -2.63 7.01 -3.13
N ARG A 104 -2.64 6.04 -4.06
CA ARG A 104 -1.93 6.09 -5.37
C ARG A 104 -0.40 6.09 -5.25
N LYS A 105 0.16 5.92 -4.06
CA LYS A 105 1.58 5.78 -3.85
C LYS A 105 2.03 4.32 -3.82
N LYS A 106 3.32 4.15 -4.05
CA LYS A 106 4.01 2.87 -4.06
C LYS A 106 5.05 2.87 -2.95
N TYR A 107 5.16 1.74 -2.26
CA TYR A 107 6.08 1.58 -1.15
C TYR A 107 6.88 0.30 -1.30
N SER A 108 8.08 0.30 -0.77
CA SER A 108 8.95 -0.88 -0.66
C SER A 108 9.41 -1.05 0.78
N LEU A 109 9.47 -2.30 1.22
CA LEU A 109 10.05 -2.63 2.52
C LEU A 109 11.55 -2.82 2.36
N VAL A 110 12.31 -1.91 2.96
CA VAL A 110 13.78 -1.93 2.95
C VAL A 110 14.25 -2.48 4.29
N GLN A 111 15.10 -3.51 4.27
CA GLN A 111 15.71 -4.04 5.48
C GLN A 111 16.71 -3.02 6.04
N ASP A 112 16.59 -2.72 7.32
CA ASP A 112 17.62 -2.01 8.06
C ASP A 112 18.69 -3.02 8.48
N MET A 113 19.94 -2.83 8.00
CA MET A 113 21.09 -3.67 8.32
C MET A 113 21.73 -3.32 9.67
N GLY A 114 21.01 -2.63 10.56
CA GLY A 114 21.43 -2.42 11.94
C GLY A 114 21.59 -3.72 12.74
N ILE A 115 22.37 -3.65 13.83
CA ILE A 115 22.56 -4.77 14.77
C ILE A 115 21.29 -4.91 15.63
N HIS A 116 20.30 -5.63 15.11
CA HIS A 116 19.05 -5.92 15.81
C HIS A 116 18.88 -7.43 16.01
N MET A 117 18.30 -7.84 17.15
CA MET A 117 18.02 -9.25 17.45
C MET A 117 17.04 -9.90 16.45
N LEU A 118 16.22 -9.09 15.77
CA LEU A 118 15.28 -9.51 14.73
C LEU A 118 15.46 -8.62 13.50
N ALA A 119 15.14 -9.17 12.32
CA ALA A 119 15.15 -8.40 11.08
C ALA A 119 14.19 -7.20 11.21
N THR A 120 14.71 -6.00 11.00
CA THR A 120 13.92 -4.77 11.08
C THR A 120 13.77 -4.23 9.65
N PHE A 121 12.54 -3.90 9.28
CA PHE A 121 12.24 -3.32 7.98
C PHE A 121 11.64 -1.93 8.19
N ARG A 122 11.89 -1.05 7.24
CA ARG A 122 11.24 0.26 7.16
C ARG A 122 10.48 0.37 5.85
N ILE A 123 9.29 0.96 5.91
CA ILE A 123 8.55 1.32 4.71
C ILE A 123 9.20 2.56 4.08
N THR A 124 9.46 2.51 2.79
CA THR A 124 10.03 3.62 2.02
C THR A 124 9.17 3.86 0.79
N GLU A 125 8.79 5.11 0.54
CA GLU A 125 8.10 5.50 -0.69
C GLU A 125 9.05 5.33 -1.88
N VAL A 126 8.56 4.72 -2.96
CA VAL A 126 9.32 4.49 -4.20
C VAL A 126 8.50 4.90 -5.41
N ASP A 127 9.12 5.52 -6.41
CA ASP A 127 8.42 5.92 -7.65
C ASP A 127 8.11 4.71 -8.55
N VAL A 128 8.96 3.68 -8.49
CA VAL A 128 8.88 2.46 -9.31
C VAL A 128 8.97 1.23 -8.40
N ILE A 129 8.04 0.30 -8.59
CA ILE A 129 8.15 -1.05 -8.03
C ILE A 129 8.64 -1.92 -9.18
N ASP A 130 9.93 -2.23 -9.20
CA ASP A 130 10.49 -3.17 -10.18
C ASP A 130 9.88 -4.55 -9.96
N ALA A 131 9.35 -5.11 -11.06
CA ALA A 131 8.90 -6.50 -11.15
C ALA A 131 10.15 -7.35 -11.38
N ASP A 132 10.77 -7.77 -10.28
CA ASP A 132 11.87 -8.74 -10.30
C ASP A 132 11.28 -10.16 -10.21
#